data_AF-H8ZF34-F1
#
_entry.id   AF-H8ZF34-F1
#
_cell.length_a   1.000
_cell.length_b   1.000
_cell.length_c   1.000
_cell.angle_alpha   90.00
_cell.angle_beta   90.00
_cell.angle_gamma   90.00
#
_symmetry.space_group_name_H-M   'P 1'
#
loop_
_entity.id
_entity.type
_entity.pdbx_description
1 polymer ?
#
loop_
_entity_poly.entity_id
_entity_poly.type
_entity_poly.pdbx_seq_one_letter_code
_entity_poly.pdbx_strand_id
1 'polypeptide(L)'
;MDTLLADIRSALSRGNGIKALLLDEFTRDSISPIISHAELLSCDFFLFEIIKNTRQPIDVSCVAILSKSSVDMLISEIQRQTYREYYIFITDELSDVEIEKIASNDSNGVIKELQELYFPGVPFDNDFIILNGSTPLEIIHSFCCLIKG
;
A
#
# COMPACT_ATOMS: atom_id res chain seq x y z
N MET A 1 16.58 5.68 1.49
CA MET A 1 15.49 6.69 1.44
C MET A 1 15.15 7.04 0.00
N ASP A 2 16.12 7.39 -0.85
CA ASP A 2 15.86 7.79 -2.25
C ASP A 2 15.21 6.69 -3.10
N THR A 3 15.60 5.42 -2.92
CA THR A 3 14.98 4.27 -3.59
C THR A 3 13.51 4.08 -3.18
N LEU A 4 13.22 4.05 -1.88
CA LEU A 4 11.85 3.97 -1.35
C LEU A 4 10.96 5.11 -1.87
N LEU A 5 11.47 6.34 -1.90
CA LEU A 5 10.74 7.50 -2.43
C LEU A 5 10.45 7.36 -3.93
N ALA A 6 11.41 6.84 -4.70
CA ALA A 6 11.22 6.58 -6.13
C ALA A 6 10.15 5.50 -6.36
N ASP A 7 10.16 4.43 -5.56
CA ASP A 7 9.19 3.35 -5.69
C ASP A 7 7.78 3.82 -5.29
N ILE A 8 7.64 4.61 -4.22
CA ILE A 8 6.34 5.20 -3.84
C ILE A 8 5.84 6.13 -4.94
N ARG A 9 6.70 6.98 -5.50
CA ARG A 9 6.30 7.86 -6.63
C ARG A 9 5.89 7.06 -7.87
N SER A 10 6.60 5.97 -8.15
CA SER A 10 6.24 5.02 -9.21
C SER A 10 4.86 4.40 -8.93
N ALA A 11 4.59 3.97 -7.70
CA ALA A 11 3.29 3.44 -7.30
C ALA A 11 2.16 4.47 -7.43
N LEU A 12 2.39 5.71 -6.99
CA LEU A 12 1.42 6.81 -7.09
C LEU A 12 1.16 7.27 -8.54
N SER A 13 2.10 7.02 -9.45
CA SER A 13 1.94 7.29 -10.88
C SER A 13 0.94 6.34 -11.56
N ARG A 14 0.53 5.25 -10.89
CA ARG A 14 -0.46 4.30 -11.41
C ARG A 14 -1.88 4.85 -11.40
N GLY A 15 -2.72 4.28 -12.26
CA GLY A 15 -4.11 4.67 -12.43
C GLY A 15 -4.29 5.98 -13.22
N ASN A 16 -5.52 6.19 -13.71
CA ASN A 16 -5.86 7.32 -14.56
C ASN A 16 -7.07 8.10 -14.01
N GLY A 17 -7.08 9.41 -14.23
CA GLY A 17 -8.17 10.29 -13.81
C GLY A 17 -8.14 10.56 -12.30
N ILE A 18 -9.31 10.74 -11.70
CA ILE A 18 -9.45 10.99 -10.27
C ILE A 18 -9.08 9.71 -9.50
N LYS A 19 -8.14 9.85 -8.56
CA LYS A 19 -7.60 8.73 -7.78
C LYS A 19 -7.97 8.80 -6.30
N ALA A 20 -8.09 7.61 -5.73
CA ALA A 20 -8.17 7.37 -4.30
C ALA A 20 -6.86 6.74 -3.82
N LEU A 21 -6.34 7.23 -2.69
CA LEU A 21 -5.25 6.60 -1.96
C LEU A 21 -5.83 5.83 -0.78
N LEU A 22 -5.62 4.52 -0.79
CA LEU A 22 -6.07 3.63 0.26
C LEU A 22 -4.87 3.12 1.07
N LEU A 23 -4.86 3.42 2.36
CA LEU A 23 -3.79 3.07 3.29
C LEU A 23 -4.33 2.22 4.44
N ASP A 24 -3.45 1.67 5.26
CA ASP A 24 -3.77 1.23 6.61
C ASP A 24 -3.12 2.14 7.64
N GLU A 25 -3.31 1.86 8.92
CA GLU A 25 -2.76 2.71 9.99
C GLU A 25 -1.22 2.77 9.93
N PHE A 26 -0.58 1.63 9.65
CA PHE A 26 0.88 1.55 9.57
C PHE A 26 1.45 2.22 8.31
N THR A 27 0.86 1.97 7.14
CA THR A 27 1.33 2.54 5.88
C THR A 27 1.04 4.04 5.82
N ARG A 28 -0.05 4.51 6.42
CA ARG A 28 -0.30 5.95 6.61
C ARG A 28 0.84 6.61 7.39
N ASP A 29 1.21 6.02 8.52
CA ASP A 29 2.27 6.58 9.37
C ASP A 29 3.63 6.53 8.67
N SER A 30 3.85 5.53 7.82
CA SER A 30 5.07 5.39 7.05
C SER A 30 5.15 6.33 5.83
N ILE A 31 4.03 6.59 5.14
CA ILE A 31 3.99 7.40 3.92
C ILE A 31 3.87 8.90 4.21
N SER A 32 3.13 9.27 5.26
CA SER A 32 2.92 10.67 5.63
C SER A 32 4.20 11.52 5.80
N PRO A 33 5.32 11.01 6.35
CA PRO A 33 6.57 11.77 6.41
C PRO A 33 7.32 11.83 5.07
N ILE A 34 7.03 10.91 4.14
CA ILE A 34 7.75 10.79 2.86
C ILE A 34 7.14 11.70 1.79
N ILE A 35 5.80 11.74 1.70
CA ILE A 35 5.09 12.47 0.64
C ILE A 35 4.10 13.45 1.25
N SER A 36 4.14 14.69 0.76
CA SER A 36 3.24 15.75 1.19
C SER A 36 1.85 15.60 0.59
N HIS A 37 0.84 16.09 1.30
CA HIS A 37 -0.54 16.11 0.78
C HIS A 37 -0.68 16.94 -0.51
N ALA A 38 0.11 18.02 -0.66
CA ALA A 38 0.11 18.83 -1.87
C ALA A 38 0.65 18.06 -3.09
N GLU A 39 1.67 17.22 -2.89
CA GLU A 39 2.21 16.35 -3.94
C GLU A 39 1.17 15.30 -4.37
N LEU A 40 0.44 14.70 -3.41
CA LEU A 40 -0.64 13.75 -3.72
C LEU A 40 -1.75 14.40 -4.56
N LEU A 41 -2.16 15.62 -4.22
CA LEU A 41 -3.15 16.38 -5.01
C LEU A 41 -2.64 16.68 -6.42
N SER A 42 -1.34 16.95 -6.59
CA SER A 42 -0.74 17.16 -7.92
C SER A 42 -0.70 15.89 -8.79
N CYS A 43 -0.83 14.72 -8.15
CA CYS A 43 -0.92 13.42 -8.79
C CYS A 43 -2.38 12.93 -8.91
N ASP A 44 -3.37 13.83 -8.90
CA ASP A 44 -4.81 13.53 -9.05
C ASP A 44 -5.43 12.68 -7.92
N PHE A 45 -4.80 12.60 -6.75
CA PHE A 45 -5.41 11.97 -5.58
C PHE A 45 -6.30 12.95 -4.83
N PHE A 46 -7.61 12.66 -4.79
CA PHE A 46 -8.60 13.51 -4.10
C PHE A 46 -9.34 12.80 -2.98
N LEU A 47 -9.24 11.47 -2.90
CA LEU A 47 -9.81 10.67 -1.83
C LEU A 47 -8.70 9.98 -1.06
N PHE A 48 -8.69 10.13 0.27
CA PHE A 48 -7.69 9.54 1.16
C PHE A 48 -8.41 8.74 2.23
N GLU A 49 -8.24 7.42 2.21
CA GLU A 49 -9.00 6.51 3.06
C GLU A 49 -8.09 5.52 3.77
N ILE A 50 -8.53 5.09 4.95
CA ILE A 50 -7.90 4.00 5.71
C ILE A 50 -8.77 2.77 5.56
N ILE A 51 -8.17 1.62 5.24
CA ILE A 51 -8.86 0.33 5.05
C ILE A 51 -9.68 -0.05 6.27
N LYS A 52 -10.99 -0.23 6.06
CA LYS A 52 -11.99 -0.52 7.09
C LYS A 52 -13.10 -1.38 6.50
N ASN A 53 -13.87 -2.02 7.39
CA ASN A 53 -14.85 -3.02 7.00
C ASN A 53 -16.08 -2.49 6.25
N THR A 54 -16.31 -1.18 6.09
CA THR A 54 -17.48 -0.67 5.37
C THR A 54 -17.19 0.68 4.71
N ARG A 55 -17.32 0.74 3.38
CA ARG A 55 -17.22 1.96 2.58
C ARG A 55 -18.28 2.01 1.50
N GLN A 56 -18.59 3.22 1.06
CA GLN A 56 -19.50 3.43 -0.05
C GLN A 56 -18.76 3.24 -1.37
N PRO A 57 -19.38 2.59 -2.39
CA PRO A 57 -18.79 2.49 -3.71
C PRO A 57 -18.64 3.86 -4.38
N ILE A 58 -17.47 4.12 -4.98
CA ILE A 58 -17.11 5.34 -5.69
C ILE A 58 -16.38 4.97 -6.98
N ASP A 59 -16.80 5.55 -8.10
CA ASP A 59 -16.24 5.25 -9.43
C ASP A 59 -14.92 6.01 -9.68
N VAL A 60 -13.86 5.59 -9.00
CA VAL A 60 -12.49 6.15 -9.11
C VAL A 60 -11.45 5.04 -9.18
N SER A 61 -10.26 5.38 -9.67
CA SER A 61 -9.10 4.47 -9.64
C SER A 61 -8.44 4.51 -8.26
N CYS A 62 -8.17 3.37 -7.66
CA CYS A 62 -7.60 3.27 -6.33
C CYS A 62 -6.14 2.79 -6.38
N VAL A 63 -5.24 3.52 -5.72
CA VAL A 63 -3.91 3.02 -5.38
C VAL A 63 -3.93 2.64 -3.91
N ALA A 64 -3.73 1.35 -3.62
CA ALA A 64 -3.74 0.81 -2.27
C ALA A 64 -2.31 0.47 -1.85
N ILE A 65 -1.81 1.10 -0.79
CA ILE A 65 -0.52 0.75 -0.18
C ILE A 65 -0.81 0.20 1.22
N LEU A 66 -0.68 -1.10 1.40
CA LEU A 66 -1.21 -1.82 2.56
C LEU A 66 -0.15 -2.74 3.16
N SER A 67 -0.19 -2.92 4.47
CA SER A 67 0.54 -3.99 5.13
C SER A 67 -0.11 -5.34 4.87
N LYS A 68 0.69 -6.39 5.03
CA LYS A 68 0.23 -7.78 4.92
C LYS A 68 -0.93 -8.10 5.85
N SER A 69 -1.00 -7.44 7.01
CA SER A 69 -2.09 -7.62 7.99
C SER A 69 -3.47 -7.20 7.46
N SER A 70 -3.49 -6.32 6.45
CA SER A 70 -4.71 -5.75 5.86
C SER A 70 -5.26 -6.57 4.68
N VAL A 71 -4.61 -7.67 4.29
CA VAL A 71 -4.98 -8.47 3.10
C VAL A 71 -6.41 -9.02 3.17
N ASP A 72 -6.87 -9.48 4.33
CA ASP A 72 -8.25 -9.98 4.47
C ASP A 72 -9.31 -8.87 4.31
N MET A 73 -9.00 -7.65 4.77
CA MET A 73 -9.87 -6.49 4.58
C MET A 73 -9.89 -6.05 3.11
N LEU A 74 -8.74 -6.13 2.43
CA LEU A 74 -8.60 -5.86 1.01
C LEU A 74 -9.45 -6.81 0.17
N ILE A 75 -9.41 -8.11 0.47
CA ILE A 75 -10.26 -9.11 -0.19
C ILE A 75 -11.74 -8.76 -0.03
N SER A 76 -12.16 -8.40 1.19
CA SER A 76 -13.55 -8.03 1.49
C SER A 76 -13.98 -6.74 0.77
N GLU A 77 -13.05 -5.83 0.52
CA GLU A 77 -13.30 -4.62 -0.27
C GLU A 77 -13.44 -4.92 -1.77
N ILE A 78 -12.53 -5.70 -2.33
CA ILE A 78 -12.52 -6.06 -3.76
C ILE A 78 -13.80 -6.78 -4.15
N GLN A 79 -14.27 -7.71 -3.31
CA GLN A 79 -15.54 -8.41 -3.50
C GLN A 79 -16.76 -7.48 -3.55
N ARG A 80 -16.69 -6.34 -2.86
CA ARG A 80 -17.77 -5.32 -2.83
C ARG A 80 -17.64 -4.29 -3.93
N GLN A 81 -16.55 -4.32 -4.70
CA GLN A 81 -16.30 -3.40 -5.80
C GLN A 81 -16.40 -1.93 -5.36
N THR A 82 -15.79 -1.59 -4.21
CA THR A 82 -15.84 -0.23 -3.65
C THR A 82 -15.26 0.81 -4.62
N TYR A 83 -14.21 0.46 -5.36
CA TYR A 83 -13.62 1.30 -6.39
C TYR A 83 -13.66 0.60 -7.75
N ARG A 84 -13.51 1.39 -8.82
CA ARG A 84 -13.54 0.90 -10.20
C ARG A 84 -12.40 -0.08 -10.49
N GLU A 85 -11.20 0.27 -10.05
CA GLU A 85 -9.99 -0.51 -10.27
C GLU A 85 -8.99 -0.29 -9.14
N TYR A 86 -8.12 -1.28 -8.91
CA TYR A 86 -7.14 -1.28 -7.84
C TYR A 86 -5.73 -1.54 -8.37
N TYR A 87 -4.79 -0.70 -7.92
CA TYR A 87 -3.35 -0.91 -8.01
C TYR A 87 -2.84 -1.15 -6.60
N ILE A 88 -2.41 -2.37 -6.31
CA ILE A 88 -2.17 -2.84 -4.95
C ILE A 88 -0.68 -3.01 -4.73
N PHE A 89 -0.19 -2.39 -3.66
CA PHE A 89 1.19 -2.45 -3.20
C PHE A 89 1.20 -2.97 -1.77
N ILE A 90 1.82 -4.13 -1.54
CA ILE A 90 1.93 -4.73 -0.21
C ILE A 90 3.31 -4.45 0.38
N THR A 91 3.37 -4.04 1.65
CA THR A 91 4.64 -3.62 2.27
C THR A 91 5.63 -4.74 2.59
N ASP A 92 5.16 -5.98 2.52
CA ASP A 92 5.88 -7.19 2.90
C ASP A 92 5.84 -8.20 1.77
N GLU A 93 6.66 -9.25 1.87
CA GLU A 93 6.64 -10.38 0.95
C GLU A 93 5.31 -11.16 1.07
N LEU A 94 4.67 -11.41 -0.06
CA LEU A 94 3.51 -12.26 -0.20
C LEU A 94 3.96 -13.67 -0.58
N SER A 95 3.40 -14.66 0.12
CA SER A 95 3.56 -16.05 -0.31
C SER A 95 2.68 -16.35 -1.53
N ASP A 96 3.06 -17.37 -2.30
CA ASP A 96 2.26 -17.86 -3.44
C ASP A 96 0.80 -18.13 -3.04
N VAL A 97 0.58 -18.70 -1.86
CA VAL A 97 -0.76 -19.00 -1.31
C VAL A 97 -1.58 -17.73 -1.10
N GLU A 98 -0.95 -16.64 -0.67
CA GLU A 98 -1.62 -15.37 -0.44
C GLU A 98 -1.97 -14.67 -1.76
N ILE A 99 -1.07 -14.74 -2.75
CA ILE A 99 -1.32 -14.23 -4.10
C ILE A 99 -2.49 -15.01 -4.72
N GLU A 100 -2.48 -16.35 -4.64
CA GLU A 100 -3.57 -17.20 -5.11
C GLU A 100 -4.89 -16.89 -4.41
N LYS A 101 -4.85 -16.63 -3.10
CA LYS A 101 -6.04 -16.25 -2.32
C LYS A 101 -6.60 -14.92 -2.80
N ILE A 102 -5.77 -13.90 -3.03
CA ILE A 102 -6.23 -12.61 -3.57
C ILE A 102 -6.83 -12.79 -4.96
N ALA A 103 -6.12 -13.49 -5.85
CA ALA A 103 -6.56 -13.74 -7.23
C ALA A 103 -7.90 -14.50 -7.29
N SER A 104 -8.09 -15.51 -6.42
CA SER A 104 -9.32 -16.31 -6.37
C SER A 104 -10.54 -15.50 -5.90
N ASN A 105 -10.33 -14.42 -5.15
CA ASN A 105 -11.41 -13.57 -4.65
C ASN A 105 -11.70 -12.35 -5.54
N ASP A 106 -10.89 -12.07 -6.57
CA ASP A 106 -11.16 -11.02 -7.55
C ASP A 106 -12.08 -11.52 -8.67
N SER A 107 -13.32 -11.84 -8.33
CA SER A 107 -14.31 -12.30 -9.32
C SER A 107 -14.69 -11.21 -10.35
N ASN A 108 -14.45 -9.94 -10.03
CA ASN A 108 -14.84 -8.80 -10.85
C ASN A 108 -13.70 -8.26 -11.73
N GLY A 109 -12.48 -8.79 -11.60
CA GLY A 109 -11.31 -8.36 -12.38
C GLY A 109 -10.93 -6.89 -12.16
N VAL A 110 -11.12 -6.41 -10.92
CA VAL A 110 -10.89 -5.00 -10.57
C VAL A 110 -9.42 -4.73 -10.27
N ILE A 111 -8.64 -5.75 -9.90
CA ILE A 111 -7.21 -5.61 -9.66
C ILE A 111 -6.48 -5.48 -11.01
N LYS A 112 -5.71 -4.40 -11.18
CA LYS A 112 -4.90 -4.16 -12.39
C LYS A 112 -3.43 -4.49 -12.18
N GLU A 113 -2.94 -4.31 -10.96
CA GLU A 113 -1.54 -4.52 -10.59
C GLU A 113 -1.49 -4.96 -9.12
N LEU A 114 -0.66 -5.96 -8.82
CA LEU A 114 -0.32 -6.39 -7.47
C LEU A 114 1.21 -6.49 -7.40
N GLN A 115 1.82 -5.67 -6.55
CA GLN A 115 3.27 -5.62 -6.38
C GLN A 115 3.65 -5.55 -4.91
N GLU A 116 4.86 -6.01 -4.62
CA GLU A 116 5.48 -5.87 -3.30
C GLU A 116 6.30 -4.58 -3.29
N LEU A 117 6.17 -3.82 -2.22
CA LEU A 117 6.84 -2.55 -2.02
C LEU A 117 7.42 -2.54 -0.60
N TYR A 118 8.67 -2.96 -0.44
CA TYR A 118 9.22 -3.22 0.90
C TYR A 118 9.40 -1.95 1.74
N PHE A 119 8.73 -1.91 2.89
CA PHE A 119 8.92 -0.86 3.89
C PHE A 119 9.69 -1.42 5.10
N PRO A 120 10.92 -0.96 5.35
CA PRO A 120 11.69 -1.43 6.51
C PRO A 120 11.17 -0.87 7.85
N GLY A 121 10.31 0.15 7.81
CA GLY A 121 9.78 0.82 9.01
C GLY A 121 9.25 2.21 8.71
N VAL A 122 9.02 2.98 9.77
CA VAL A 122 8.55 4.37 9.69
C VAL A 122 9.76 5.32 9.62
N PRO A 123 9.92 6.11 8.55
CA PRO A 123 10.98 7.11 8.49
C PRO A 123 10.71 8.21 9.53
N PHE A 124 11.70 8.52 10.35
CA PHE A 124 11.62 9.60 11.33
C PHE A 124 12.41 10.83 10.86
N ASP A 125 13.57 10.60 10.24
CA ASP A 125 14.43 11.61 9.64
C ASP A 125 15.18 11.00 8.45
N ASN A 126 15.91 11.81 7.69
CA ASN A 126 16.67 11.36 6.51
C ASN A 126 17.65 10.22 6.83
N ASP A 127 18.20 10.22 8.06
CA ASP A 127 19.19 9.23 8.52
C ASP A 127 18.61 8.20 9.50
N PHE A 128 17.33 8.34 9.91
CA PHE A 128 16.74 7.53 10.98
C PHE A 128 15.41 6.89 10.54
N ILE A 129 15.36 5.56 10.63
CA ILE A 129 14.15 4.77 10.41
C ILE A 129 13.82 4.01 11.69
N ILE A 130 12.58 4.10 12.13
CA ILE A 130 12.05 3.31 13.24
C ILE A 130 11.59 1.98 12.65
N LEU A 131 12.38 0.92 12.89
CA LEU A 131 12.05 -0.42 12.44
C LEU A 131 10.79 -0.92 13.13
N ASN A 132 9.95 -1.61 12.36
CA ASN A 132 8.78 -2.26 12.90
C ASN A 132 9.13 -3.71 13.28
N GLY A 133 8.87 -4.07 14.53
CA GLY A 133 9.14 -5.41 15.02
C GLY A 133 9.14 -5.46 16.54
N SER A 134 8.27 -6.31 17.09
CA SER A 134 8.30 -6.64 18.52
C SER A 134 9.20 -7.84 18.79
N THR A 135 9.48 -8.61 17.73
CA THR A 135 10.25 -9.85 17.80
C THR A 135 11.59 -9.73 17.07
N PRO A 136 12.62 -10.48 17.50
CA PRO A 136 13.93 -10.47 16.83
C PRO A 136 13.87 -10.84 15.34
N LEU A 137 12.91 -11.69 14.94
CA LEU A 137 12.77 -12.14 13.55
C LEU A 137 12.27 -11.01 12.64
N GLU A 138 11.28 -10.24 13.10
CA GLU A 138 10.76 -9.06 12.37
C GLU A 138 11.84 -7.97 12.24
N ILE A 139 12.66 -7.79 13.26
CA ILE A 139 13.78 -6.84 13.24
C ILE A 139 14.84 -7.28 12.22
N ILE A 140 15.21 -8.58 12.22
CA ILE A 140 16.15 -9.13 11.23
C ILE A 140 15.58 -8.99 9.81
N HIS A 141 14.29 -9.25 9.62
CA HIS A 141 13.63 -9.10 8.33
C HIS A 141 13.67 -7.64 7.85
N SER A 142 13.27 -6.70 8.70
CA SER A 142 13.31 -5.26 8.40
C SER A 142 14.72 -4.77 8.08
N PHE A 143 15.72 -5.28 8.79
CA PHE A 143 17.13 -4.98 8.52
C PHE A 143 17.61 -5.57 7.20
N CYS A 144 17.18 -6.78 6.84
CA CYS A 144 17.45 -7.38 5.53
C CYS A 144 16.81 -6.58 4.39
N CYS A 145 15.60 -6.06 4.56
CA CYS A 145 14.95 -5.17 3.58
C CYS A 145 15.77 -3.88 3.38
N LEU A 146 16.33 -3.33 4.46
CA LEU A 146 17.21 -2.16 4.43
C LEU A 146 18.53 -2.38 3.67
N ILE A 147 19.08 -3.59 3.71
CA ILE A 147 20.36 -3.92 3.06
C ILE A 147 20.17 -4.31 1.58
N LYS A 148 19.00 -4.84 1.22
CA LYS A 148 18.69 -5.29 -0.15
C LYS A 148 18.22 -4.17 -1.09
N GLY A 149 17.76 -3.03 -0.57
CA GLY A 149 17.38 -1.83 -1.34
C GLY A 149 18.46 -0.76 -1.40
#